data_AF-A0A9E4BPE5-F1
#
_entry.id   AF-A0A9E4BPE5-F1
#
_cell.length_a   1.000
_cell.length_b   1.000
_cell.length_c   1.000
_cell.angle_alpha   90.00
_cell.angle_beta   90.00
_cell.angle_gamma   90.00
#
_symmetry.space_group_name_H-M   'P 1'
#
loop_
_entity.id
_entity.type
_entity.pdbx_description
1 polymer ?
#
loop_
_entity_poly.entity_id
_entity_poly.type
_entity_poly.pdbx_seq_one_letter_code
_entity_poly.pdbx_strand_id
1 'polypeptide(L)'
;MVALLSFLVGCGEDPLSPEEAILGTWILTQAGNQPVTVNYRLVFEVNGVYTFINTIFDGSQITSTGNWRIEQGALFLDALDFGYSIDNNELTLYATDGTVFVYTKQ
;
A
#
# COMPACT_ATOMS: atom_id res chain seq x y z
N MET A 1 35.84 14.40 -4.31
CA MET A 1 35.59 14.55 -2.87
C MET A 1 34.15 14.12 -2.64
N VAL A 2 33.92 12.87 -2.21
CA VAL A 2 32.57 12.35 -1.98
C VAL A 2 32.21 12.67 -0.54
N ALA A 3 31.18 13.48 -0.34
CA ALA A 3 30.65 13.74 0.99
C ALA A 3 29.91 12.48 1.48
N LEU A 4 30.52 11.79 2.43
CA LEU A 4 29.88 10.74 3.21
C LEU A 4 28.85 11.43 4.11
N LEU A 5 27.54 11.25 3.85
CA LEU A 5 26.53 11.66 4.83
C LEU A 5 26.61 10.71 6.02
N SER A 6 27.15 11.24 7.11
CA SER A 6 27.13 10.59 8.43
C SER A 6 25.69 10.53 8.92
N PHE A 7 25.10 9.33 8.93
CA PHE A 7 23.86 9.10 9.68
C PHE A 7 24.18 9.16 11.18
N LEU A 8 23.70 10.21 11.83
CA LEU A 8 23.69 10.32 13.28
C LEU A 8 22.66 9.30 13.79
N VAL A 9 23.14 8.21 14.40
CA VAL A 9 22.28 7.20 15.04
C VAL A 9 21.67 7.84 16.29
N GLY A 10 20.49 8.45 16.13
CA GLY A 10 19.56 8.66 17.23
C GLY A 10 18.90 7.32 17.56
N CYS A 11 18.79 6.99 18.85
CA CYS A 11 17.95 5.89 19.30
C CYS A 11 16.52 6.12 18.78
N GLY A 12 16.11 5.34 17.80
CA GLY A 12 14.81 5.39 17.14
C GLY A 12 14.81 4.21 16.19
N GLU A 13 13.76 3.40 16.25
CA GLU A 13 13.63 2.10 15.61
C GLU A 13 14.18 2.09 14.19
N ASP A 14 14.91 1.04 13.81
CA ASP A 14 15.36 0.86 12.42
C ASP A 14 14.14 1.08 11.50
N PRO A 15 14.23 1.94 10.48
CA PRO A 15 13.10 2.19 9.59
C PRO A 15 12.65 0.87 8.98
N LEU A 16 11.38 0.51 9.18
CA LEU A 16 10.76 -0.71 8.64
C LEU A 16 11.10 -0.85 7.15
N SER A 17 11.42 -2.07 6.70
CA SER A 17 11.56 -2.28 5.27
C SER A 17 10.21 -2.00 4.58
N PRO A 18 10.19 -1.59 3.29
CA PRO A 18 8.94 -1.41 2.58
C PRO A 18 8.05 -2.65 2.59
N GLU A 19 8.64 -3.86 2.55
CA GLU A 19 7.89 -5.11 2.66
C GLU A 19 7.26 -5.32 4.04
N GLU A 20 7.88 -4.82 5.11
CA GLU A 20 7.32 -4.88 6.46
C GLU A 20 6.25 -3.79 6.66
N ALA A 21 6.52 -2.57 6.16
CA ALA A 21 5.63 -1.43 6.28
C ALA A 21 4.26 -1.69 5.63
N ILE A 22 4.26 -2.37 4.48
CA ILE A 22 3.04 -2.64 3.69
C ILE A 22 2.13 -3.72 4.30
N LEU A 23 2.65 -4.57 5.20
CA LEU A 23 1.84 -5.62 5.82
C LEU A 23 0.69 -5.03 6.64
N GLY A 24 -0.45 -5.73 6.60
CA GLY A 24 -1.64 -5.38 7.37
C GLY A 24 -2.83 -5.02 6.50
N THR A 25 -3.83 -4.39 7.13
CA THR A 25 -5.10 -4.03 6.48
C THR A 25 -5.10 -2.54 6.15
N TRP A 26 -5.51 -2.23 4.92
CA TRP A 26 -5.55 -0.89 4.35
C TRP A 26 -6.94 -0.59 3.82
N ILE A 27 -7.52 0.53 4.23
CA ILE A 27 -8.86 0.98 3.82
C ILE A 27 -8.70 2.12 2.82
N LEU A 28 -9.30 2.00 1.64
CA LEU A 28 -9.29 3.07 0.63
C LEU A 28 -10.10 4.27 1.14
N THR A 29 -9.48 5.44 1.18
CA THR A 29 -10.12 6.69 1.60
C THR A 29 -10.34 7.65 0.43
N GLN A 30 -9.53 7.55 -0.61
CA GLN A 30 -9.61 8.42 -1.80
C GLN A 30 -9.21 7.68 -3.08
N ALA A 31 -9.96 7.92 -4.15
CA ALA A 31 -9.63 7.47 -5.51
C ALA A 31 -9.70 8.66 -6.48
N GLY A 32 -8.57 8.96 -7.12
CA GLY A 32 -8.37 10.21 -7.86
C GLY A 32 -8.60 11.41 -6.95
N ASN A 33 -9.51 12.30 -7.33
CA ASN A 33 -9.88 13.50 -6.57
C ASN A 33 -11.19 13.34 -5.77
N GLN A 34 -11.65 12.11 -5.56
CA GLN A 34 -12.94 11.85 -4.91
C GLN A 34 -12.74 11.01 -3.64
N PRO A 35 -13.35 11.40 -2.50
CA PRO A 35 -13.37 10.55 -1.32
C PRO A 35 -14.21 9.31 -1.60
N VAL A 36 -13.83 8.20 -0.99
CA VAL A 36 -14.53 6.92 -1.15
C VAL A 36 -15.37 6.66 0.10
N THR A 37 -16.67 6.39 -0.10
CA THR A 37 -17.63 6.09 0.97
C THR A 37 -17.91 4.60 1.14
N VAL A 38 -17.35 3.78 0.26
CA VAL A 38 -17.54 2.34 0.20
C VAL A 38 -16.34 1.65 0.84
N ASN A 39 -16.56 0.58 1.61
CA ASN A 39 -15.48 -0.12 2.30
C ASN A 39 -14.69 -1.01 1.32
N TYR A 40 -13.71 -0.41 0.65
CA TYR A 40 -12.66 -1.10 -0.09
C TYR A 40 -11.46 -1.36 0.83
N ARG A 41 -11.03 -2.62 0.92
CA ARG A 41 -9.90 -3.02 1.76
C ARG A 41 -8.90 -3.83 0.96
N LEU A 42 -7.62 -3.58 1.23
CA LEU A 42 -6.50 -4.43 0.84
C LEU A 42 -5.89 -5.02 2.12
N VAL A 43 -5.63 -6.32 2.12
CA VAL A 43 -4.90 -6.99 3.18
C VAL A 43 -3.64 -7.57 2.57
N PHE A 44 -2.47 -7.15 3.05
CA PHE A 44 -1.18 -7.69 2.63
C PHE A 44 -0.64 -8.67 3.68
N GLU A 45 -0.41 -9.90 3.25
CA GLU A 45 0.08 -10.98 4.10
C GLU A 45 1.57 -11.24 3.86
N VAL A 46 2.27 -11.68 4.91
CA VAL A 46 3.72 -11.97 4.88
C VAL A 46 4.12 -13.08 3.91
N ASN A 47 3.18 -13.92 3.47
CA ASN A 47 3.39 -14.98 2.50
C ASN A 47 3.40 -14.47 1.04
N GLY A 48 3.26 -13.16 0.81
CA GLY A 48 3.19 -12.58 -0.53
C GLY A 48 1.79 -12.63 -1.16
N VAL A 49 0.74 -12.97 -0.41
CA VAL A 49 -0.65 -12.94 -0.87
C VAL A 49 -1.30 -11.63 -0.44
N TYR A 50 -2.11 -11.03 -1.33
CA TYR A 50 -2.99 -9.93 -0.97
C TYR A 50 -4.44 -10.34 -1.14
N THR A 51 -5.31 -9.82 -0.27
CA THR A 51 -6.76 -9.97 -0.37
C THR A 51 -7.40 -8.61 -0.61
N PHE A 52 -8.14 -8.48 -1.69
CA PHE A 52 -9.00 -7.34 -1.98
C PHE A 52 -10.44 -7.65 -1.53
N ILE A 53 -11.03 -6.74 -0.76
CA ILE A 53 -12.40 -6.86 -0.27
C ILE A 53 -13.16 -5.59 -0.62
N ASN A 54 -14.27 -5.72 -1.32
CA ASN A 54 -15.20 -4.64 -1.60
C ASN A 54 -16.55 -4.94 -0.94
N THR A 55 -17.02 -4.06 -0.07
CA THR A 55 -18.40 -4.14 0.48
C THR A 55 -19.31 -3.25 -0.36
N ILE A 56 -20.17 -3.83 -1.18
CA ILE A 56 -21.10 -3.08 -2.02
C ILE A 56 -22.31 -2.57 -1.22
N PHE A 57 -23.12 -1.68 -1.80
CA PHE A 57 -24.17 -0.93 -1.10
C PHE A 57 -25.24 -1.78 -0.40
N ASP A 58 -25.47 -3.01 -0.84
CA ASP A 58 -26.43 -3.93 -0.21
C ASP A 58 -25.84 -4.72 0.99
N GLY A 59 -24.56 -4.46 1.33
CA GLY A 59 -23.83 -5.11 2.40
C GLY A 59 -23.11 -6.40 1.97
N SER A 60 -23.28 -6.85 0.73
CA SER A 60 -22.55 -8.01 0.20
C SER A 60 -21.06 -7.70 0.05
N GLN A 61 -20.23 -8.71 0.24
CA GLN A 61 -18.79 -8.60 0.06
C GLN A 61 -18.35 -9.37 -1.19
N ILE A 62 -17.54 -8.70 -2.00
CA ILE A 62 -16.78 -9.31 -3.08
C ILE A 62 -15.33 -9.43 -2.59
N THR A 63 -14.80 -10.64 -2.62
CA THR A 63 -13.43 -10.93 -2.22
C THR A 63 -12.66 -11.49 -3.40
N SER A 64 -11.46 -10.97 -3.62
CA SER A 64 -10.48 -11.49 -4.58
C SER A 64 -9.13 -11.62 -3.92
N THR A 65 -8.34 -12.60 -4.34
CA THR A 65 -6.98 -12.84 -3.82
C THR A 65 -5.99 -12.85 -4.98
N GLY A 66 -4.80 -12.33 -4.75
CA GLY A 66 -3.70 -12.35 -5.72
C GLY A 66 -2.35 -12.35 -5.01
N ASN A 67 -1.28 -12.20 -5.78
CA ASN A 67 0.08 -12.13 -5.24
C ASN A 67 0.58 -10.68 -5.24
N TRP A 68 1.31 -10.29 -4.22
CA TRP A 68 2.00 -9.01 -4.17
C TRP A 68 3.50 -9.20 -4.01
N ARG A 69 4.27 -8.23 -4.51
CA ARG A 69 5.71 -8.11 -4.25
C ARG A 69 6.14 -6.67 -4.45
N ILE A 70 7.22 -6.28 -3.78
CA ILE A 70 7.92 -5.03 -4.06
C ILE A 70 9.20 -5.38 -4.81
N GLU A 71 9.41 -4.79 -5.96
CA GLU A 71 10.59 -5.05 -6.79
C GLU A 71 10.99 -3.77 -7.52
N GLN A 72 12.28 -3.43 -7.50
CA GLN A 72 12.82 -2.25 -8.18
C GLN A 72 12.12 -0.92 -7.84
N GLY A 73 11.58 -0.79 -6.62
CA GLY A 73 10.88 0.41 -6.16
C GLY A 73 9.43 0.53 -6.61
N ALA A 74 8.85 -0.50 -7.23
CA ALA A 74 7.43 -0.57 -7.56
C ALA A 74 6.71 -1.62 -6.71
N LEU A 75 5.43 -1.40 -6.46
CA LEU A 75 4.53 -2.40 -5.88
C LEU A 75 3.82 -3.14 -7.02
N PHE A 76 3.92 -4.46 -7.03
CA PHE A 76 3.21 -5.31 -7.96
C PHE A 76 2.02 -5.96 -7.27
N LEU A 77 0.85 -5.85 -7.88
CA LEU A 77 -0.33 -6.64 -7.56
C LEU A 77 -0.61 -7.53 -8.78
N ASP A 78 -0.26 -8.81 -8.65
CA ASP A 78 -0.19 -9.78 -9.74
C ASP A 78 0.73 -9.30 -10.88
N ALA A 79 0.14 -8.93 -12.02
CA ALA A 79 0.83 -8.42 -13.20
C ALA A 79 0.75 -6.89 -13.33
N LEU A 80 0.04 -6.21 -12.43
CA LEU A 80 -0.09 -4.76 -12.42
C LEU A 80 1.01 -4.14 -11.56
N ASP A 81 1.71 -3.15 -12.11
CA ASP A 81 2.70 -2.37 -11.39
C ASP A 81 2.14 -1.00 -10.98
N PHE A 82 2.55 -0.57 -9.79
CA PHE A 82 2.19 0.73 -9.23
C PHE A 82 3.46 1.41 -8.73
N GLY A 83 3.58 2.71 -9.02
CA GLY A 83 4.36 3.56 -8.14
C GLY A 83 3.69 3.56 -6.77
N TYR A 84 4.45 3.65 -5.68
CA TYR A 84 3.86 3.74 -4.35
C TYR A 84 4.64 4.65 -3.43
N SER A 85 3.94 5.19 -2.43
CA SER A 85 4.52 5.81 -1.25
C SER A 85 3.84 5.18 -0.04
N ILE A 86 4.64 4.82 0.96
CA ILE A 86 4.13 4.28 2.20
C ILE A 86 4.74 5.03 3.38
N ASP A 87 3.87 5.50 4.26
CA ASP A 87 4.17 5.94 5.61
C ASP A 87 3.40 5.03 6.57
N ASN A 88 3.81 4.96 7.84
CA ASN A 88 3.33 4.00 8.83
C ASN A 88 1.79 3.80 8.85
N ASN A 89 1.03 4.85 8.53
CA ASN A 89 -0.43 4.83 8.50
C ASN A 89 -1.07 5.14 7.13
N GLU A 90 -0.30 5.47 6.11
CA GLU A 90 -0.83 5.84 4.79
C GLU A 90 -0.09 5.14 3.65
N LEU A 91 -0.85 4.51 2.76
CA LEU A 91 -0.37 3.92 1.53
C LEU A 91 -0.99 4.67 0.36
N THR A 92 -0.15 5.26 -0.48
CA THR A 92 -0.58 5.87 -1.74
C THR A 92 -0.09 5.03 -2.90
N LEU A 93 -1.00 4.61 -3.78
CA LEU A 93 -0.69 3.93 -5.04
C LEU A 93 -0.89 4.88 -6.22
N TYR A 94 0.09 4.92 -7.11
CA TYR A 94 0.07 5.70 -8.35
C TYR A 94 -0.07 4.74 -9.52
N ALA A 95 -1.26 4.71 -10.12
CA ALA A 95 -1.52 3.91 -11.31
C ALA A 95 -0.90 4.54 -12.56
N THR A 96 -0.64 3.71 -13.57
CA THR A 96 -0.02 4.12 -14.84
C THR A 96 -0.88 5.07 -15.66
N ASP A 97 -2.20 5.06 -15.46
CA ASP A 97 -3.15 5.98 -16.07
C ASP A 97 -3.22 7.36 -15.37
N GLY A 98 -2.44 7.55 -14.30
CA GLY A 98 -2.40 8.77 -13.50
C GLY A 98 -3.40 8.80 -12.35
N THR A 99 -4.22 7.76 -12.16
CA THR A 99 -5.11 7.65 -11.02
C THR A 99 -4.32 7.42 -9.74
N VAL A 100 -4.67 8.15 -8.68
CA VAL A 100 -4.06 8.02 -7.35
C VAL A 100 -5.06 7.37 -6.39
N PHE A 101 -4.62 6.35 -5.67
CA PHE A 101 -5.41 5.69 -4.64
C PHE A 101 -4.74 5.87 -3.28
N VAL A 102 -5.46 6.44 -2.32
CA VAL A 102 -4.94 6.66 -0.96
C VAL A 102 -5.66 5.73 -0.01
N TYR A 103 -4.88 5.01 0.79
CA TYR A 103 -5.36 4.06 1.79
C TYR A 103 -4.81 4.43 3.17
N THR A 104 -5.60 4.18 4.20
CA THR A 104 -5.20 4.33 5.60
C THR A 104 -5.11 2.97 6.28
N LYS A 105 -4.07 2.77 7.09
CA LYS A 105 -3.86 1.52 7.83
C LYS A 105 -4.91 1.36 8.94
N GLN A 106 -5.41 0.14 9.14
CA GLN A 106 -6.38 -0.23 10.17
C GLN A 106 -5.71 -0.90 11.37
#